data_AF-A0A8T7K9Y1-F1
#
_entry.id   AF-A0A8T7K9Y1-F1
#
_cell.length_a   1.000
_cell.length_b   1.000
_cell.length_c   1.000
_cell.angle_alpha   90.00
_cell.angle_beta   90.00
_cell.angle_gamma   90.00
#
_symmetry.space_group_name_H-M   'P 1'
#
loop_
_entity.id
_entity.type
_entity.pdbx_description
1 polymer ?
#
loop_
_entity_poly.entity_id
_entity_poly.type
_entity_poly.pdbx_seq_one_letter_code
_entity_poly.pdbx_strand_id
1 'polypeptide(L)'
;MEVTIMPDIELKKIQPNRLNPRLEFTKAGLDELADSIKQVGLLEPIIVRPYGGEYQVVVGERRYRAAQQAGLDRVPVIIRDYTDDEVMELNLSENIHREDLSAAEKGNLCRKLLEKFPSKYPTQTSLAKKLGISDRTLNEWLSVSDLSDKIQRRIAPGAKRGAVPEGKVDYSTALRIARQIKEPEKAAEVIEHIAERHIPQRLVTRVAKQVVREPQKPVEQIFQKVIEEAPILLPFSKPHADAILAGIKTQTSRKAKDPRLQPGVTVRAQVTHFADLEVTDVYRKKLGDFDKEDARREGGYTLDQFKEVWKKLHGEWNPNESVYITRFRLVRVVGEPDSPS
;
A
#
# COMPACT_ATOMS: atom_id res chain seq x y z
N MET A 1 -1.62 -27.08 32.34
CA MET A 1 -2.93 -26.41 32.38
C MET A 1 -3.97 -27.44 32.01
N GLU A 2 -4.89 -27.74 32.93
CA GLU A 2 -6.06 -28.57 32.63
C GLU A 2 -6.97 -27.79 31.66
N VAL A 3 -7.46 -28.46 30.63
CA VAL A 3 -8.45 -27.90 29.70
C VAL A 3 -9.74 -28.64 29.96
N THR A 4 -10.73 -27.95 30.52
CA THR A 4 -12.07 -28.51 30.72
C THR A 4 -12.95 -28.08 29.56
N ILE A 5 -13.38 -29.04 28.76
CA ILE A 5 -14.38 -28.83 27.71
C ILE A 5 -15.74 -28.93 28.40
N MET A 6 -16.46 -27.81 28.52
CA MET A 6 -17.85 -27.80 28.97
C MET A 6 -18.74 -27.50 27.77
N PRO A 7 -19.53 -28.48 27.29
CA PRO A 7 -20.17 -28.38 25.99
C PRO A 7 -21.28 -27.33 25.92
N ASP A 8 -21.81 -26.82 27.04
CA ASP A 8 -22.85 -25.78 27.02
C ASP A 8 -22.91 -24.97 28.31
N ILE A 9 -22.60 -23.67 28.25
CA ILE A 9 -22.79 -22.70 29.36
C ILE A 9 -23.89 -21.71 29.00
N GLU A 10 -24.69 -21.34 30.00
CA GLU A 10 -25.70 -20.27 29.87
C GLU A 10 -25.04 -18.96 29.45
N LEU A 11 -25.49 -18.39 28.34
CA LEU A 11 -24.89 -17.20 27.75
C LEU A 11 -24.91 -16.00 28.71
N LYS A 12 -25.94 -15.92 29.57
CA LYS A 12 -26.07 -14.89 30.63
C LYS A 12 -24.98 -14.95 31.71
N LYS A 13 -24.30 -16.10 31.88
CA LYS A 13 -23.18 -16.29 32.81
C LYS A 13 -21.82 -16.00 32.14
N ILE A 14 -21.82 -15.55 30.89
CA ILE A 14 -20.61 -15.20 30.17
C ILE A 14 -20.66 -13.70 29.96
N GLN A 15 -19.63 -12.99 30.41
CA GLN A 15 -19.50 -11.55 30.22
C GLN A 15 -18.42 -11.22 29.17
N PRO A 16 -18.61 -10.15 28.39
CA PRO A 16 -17.63 -9.73 27.40
C PRO A 16 -16.37 -9.19 28.09
N ASN A 17 -15.25 -9.28 27.39
CA ASN A 17 -14.03 -8.63 27.84
C ASN A 17 -14.02 -7.16 27.37
N ARG A 18 -14.34 -6.24 28.29
CA ARG A 18 -14.35 -4.79 28.02
C ARG A 18 -12.99 -4.21 27.61
N LEU A 19 -11.90 -4.94 27.87
CA LEU A 19 -10.54 -4.54 27.49
C LEU A 19 -10.15 -5.05 26.10
N ASN A 20 -11.02 -5.79 25.41
CA ASN A 20 -10.78 -6.19 24.03
C ASN A 20 -11.05 -5.00 23.09
N PRO A 21 -10.03 -4.45 22.40
CA PRO A 21 -10.20 -3.28 21.52
C PRO A 21 -11.01 -3.57 20.26
N ARG A 22 -11.30 -4.85 19.96
CA ARG A 22 -12.03 -5.29 18.77
C ARG A 22 -13.54 -5.09 18.95
N LEU A 23 -13.96 -3.86 19.21
CA LEU A 23 -15.38 -3.49 19.38
C LEU A 23 -16.04 -3.01 18.08
N GLU A 24 -15.26 -2.73 17.03
CA GLU A 24 -15.80 -2.32 15.73
C GLU A 24 -16.01 -3.54 14.83
N PHE A 25 -17.16 -4.19 14.98
CA PHE A 25 -17.65 -5.16 14.01
C PHE A 25 -18.56 -4.42 13.02
N THR A 26 -18.44 -4.71 11.73
CA THR A 26 -19.44 -4.23 10.77
C THR A 26 -20.78 -4.88 11.12
N LYS A 27 -21.84 -4.07 11.23
CA LYS A 27 -23.18 -4.56 11.56
C LYS A 27 -23.60 -5.72 10.65
N ALA A 28 -23.39 -5.57 9.34
CA ALA A 28 -23.68 -6.60 8.34
C ALA A 28 -22.94 -7.93 8.61
N GLY A 29 -21.65 -7.91 8.96
CA GLY A 29 -20.89 -9.13 9.22
C GLY A 29 -21.26 -9.82 10.54
N LEU A 30 -21.82 -9.08 11.50
CA LEU A 30 -22.37 -9.66 12.73
C LEU A 30 -23.74 -10.28 12.46
N ASP A 31 -24.59 -9.60 11.69
CA ASP A 31 -25.93 -10.07 11.29
C ASP A 31 -25.84 -11.40 10.53
N GLU A 32 -24.96 -11.50 9.52
CA GLU A 32 -24.74 -12.74 8.76
C GLU A 32 -24.31 -13.91 9.65
N LEU A 33 -23.41 -13.66 10.62
CA LEU A 33 -22.95 -14.69 11.53
C LEU A 33 -24.06 -15.10 12.51
N ALA A 34 -24.87 -14.16 12.98
CA ALA A 34 -26.00 -14.45 13.85
C ALA A 34 -27.06 -15.29 13.12
N ASP A 35 -27.36 -14.99 11.86
CA ASP A 35 -28.30 -15.77 11.05
C ASP A 35 -27.78 -17.17 10.77
N SER A 36 -26.48 -17.32 10.49
CA SER A 36 -25.83 -18.63 10.39
C SER A 36 -25.95 -19.42 11.70
N ILE A 37 -25.64 -18.80 12.84
CA ILE A 37 -25.74 -19.42 14.17
C ILE A 37 -27.18 -19.83 14.50
N LYS A 38 -28.20 -19.06 14.09
CA LYS A 38 -29.61 -19.47 14.25
C LYS A 38 -29.94 -20.75 13.49
N GLN A 39 -29.34 -20.96 12.32
CA GLN A 39 -29.62 -22.12 11.46
C GLN A 39 -28.87 -23.38 11.90
N VAL A 40 -27.57 -23.26 12.21
CA VAL A 40 -26.69 -24.42 12.43
C VAL A 40 -26.12 -24.51 13.84
N GLY A 41 -26.46 -23.56 14.72
CA GLY A 41 -25.86 -23.43 16.04
C GLY A 41 -24.44 -22.87 16.01
N LEU A 42 -23.82 -22.76 17.17
CA LEU A 42 -22.42 -22.32 17.27
C LEU A 42 -21.48 -23.52 17.16
N LEU A 43 -20.87 -23.71 15.97
CA LEU A 43 -20.00 -24.86 15.70
C LEU A 43 -18.64 -24.79 16.42
N GLU A 44 -18.05 -23.60 16.48
CA GLU A 44 -16.76 -23.40 17.16
C GLU A 44 -16.96 -22.85 18.58
N PRO A 45 -16.45 -23.51 19.62
CA PRO A 45 -16.65 -23.11 21.00
C PRO A 45 -15.90 -21.81 21.36
N ILE A 46 -16.49 -21.03 22.26
CA ILE A 46 -15.89 -19.79 22.79
C ILE A 46 -14.89 -20.14 23.89
N ILE A 47 -13.71 -19.51 23.91
CA ILE A 47 -12.77 -19.71 25.01
C ILE A 47 -13.10 -18.71 26.11
N VAL A 48 -13.36 -19.21 27.30
CA VAL A 48 -13.69 -18.41 28.48
C VAL A 48 -12.76 -18.74 29.64
N ARG A 49 -12.68 -17.84 30.62
CA ARG A 49 -12.03 -18.08 31.90
C ARG A 49 -13.01 -17.86 33.07
N PRO A 50 -12.82 -18.51 34.23
CA PRO A 50 -13.53 -18.14 35.44
C PRO A 50 -13.24 -16.67 35.81
N TYR A 51 -14.28 -15.89 36.10
CA TYR A 51 -14.13 -14.48 36.48
C TYR A 51 -15.36 -13.98 37.25
N GLY A 52 -15.16 -13.44 38.46
CA GLY A 52 -16.24 -12.83 39.25
C GLY A 52 -17.37 -13.79 39.65
N GLY A 53 -17.08 -15.09 39.81
CA GLY A 53 -18.10 -16.11 40.09
C GLY A 53 -18.85 -16.63 38.86
N GLU A 54 -18.56 -16.07 37.68
CA GLU A 54 -19.12 -16.49 36.39
C GLU A 54 -17.96 -16.72 35.38
N TYR A 55 -18.17 -16.39 34.10
CA TYR A 55 -17.16 -16.54 33.05
C TYR A 55 -16.94 -15.25 32.28
N GLN A 56 -15.72 -15.05 31.79
CA GLN A 56 -15.38 -13.95 30.88
C GLN A 56 -14.83 -14.49 29.56
N VAL A 57 -15.25 -13.88 28.44
CA VAL A 57 -14.72 -14.20 27.11
C VAL A 57 -13.22 -13.88 27.03
N VAL A 58 -12.42 -14.85 26.57
CA VAL A 58 -10.99 -14.66 26.26
C VAL A 58 -10.77 -14.64 24.76
N VAL A 59 -11.36 -15.59 24.02
CA VAL A 59 -11.29 -15.66 22.55
C VAL A 59 -12.67 -15.97 21.98
N GLY A 60 -13.03 -15.31 20.88
CA GLY A 60 -14.31 -15.53 20.20
C GLY A 60 -15.39 -14.48 20.51
N GLU A 61 -15.00 -13.24 20.84
CA GLU A 61 -15.93 -12.12 21.13
C GLU A 61 -17.01 -11.93 20.04
N ARG A 62 -16.64 -12.04 18.75
CA ARG A 62 -17.60 -11.96 17.64
C ARG A 62 -18.64 -13.09 17.67
N ARG A 63 -18.20 -14.31 18.02
CA ARG A 63 -19.08 -15.49 18.16
C ARG A 63 -20.00 -15.35 19.36
N TYR A 64 -19.48 -14.84 20.49
CA TYR A 64 -20.28 -14.51 21.67
C TYR A 64 -21.41 -13.51 21.34
N ARG A 65 -21.07 -12.39 20.69
CA ARG A 65 -22.07 -11.37 20.31
C ARG A 65 -23.09 -11.87 19.28
N ALA A 66 -22.63 -12.61 18.29
CA ALA A 66 -23.53 -13.20 17.29
C ALA A 66 -24.47 -14.24 17.93
N ALA A 67 -24.00 -15.02 18.90
CA ALA A 67 -24.86 -15.94 19.67
C ALA A 67 -25.90 -15.19 20.53
N GLN A 68 -25.55 -14.04 21.12
CA GLN A 68 -26.51 -13.17 21.82
C GLN A 68 -27.59 -12.66 20.85
N GLN A 69 -27.18 -12.18 19.68
CA GLN A 69 -28.09 -11.69 18.66
C GLN A 69 -28.94 -12.81 18.02
N ALA A 70 -28.39 -14.03 17.95
CA ALA A 70 -29.10 -15.21 17.52
C ALA A 70 -30.18 -15.67 18.52
N GLY A 71 -30.12 -15.19 19.77
CA GLY A 71 -31.05 -15.59 20.83
C GLY A 71 -30.75 -16.97 21.40
N LEU A 72 -29.49 -17.41 21.39
CA LEU A 72 -29.11 -18.66 22.02
C LEU A 72 -29.09 -18.53 23.55
N ASP A 73 -29.71 -19.47 24.26
CA ASP A 73 -29.67 -19.52 25.73
C ASP A 73 -28.34 -20.08 26.26
N ARG A 74 -27.74 -21.02 25.51
CA ARG A 74 -26.49 -21.71 25.85
C ARG A 74 -25.57 -21.77 24.65
N VAL A 75 -24.26 -21.79 24.93
CA VAL A 75 -23.22 -21.88 23.92
C VAL A 75 -22.12 -22.84 24.34
N PRO A 76 -21.49 -23.55 23.38
CA PRO A 76 -20.33 -24.37 23.65
C PRO A 76 -19.12 -23.52 24.01
N VAL A 77 -18.42 -23.93 25.05
CA VAL A 77 -17.25 -23.22 25.55
C VAL A 77 -16.08 -24.13 25.91
N ILE A 78 -14.89 -23.57 25.86
CA ILE A 78 -13.68 -24.17 26.43
C ILE A 78 -13.29 -23.30 27.62
N ILE A 79 -13.29 -23.86 28.82
CA ILE A 79 -12.84 -23.16 30.02
C ILE A 79 -11.34 -23.35 30.15
N ARG A 80 -10.63 -22.24 30.31
CA ARG A 80 -9.21 -22.23 30.66
C ARG A 80 -8.95 -21.20 31.74
N ASP A 81 -8.14 -21.59 32.71
CA ASP A 81 -7.66 -20.66 33.71
C ASP A 81 -6.61 -19.74 33.07
N TYR A 82 -6.98 -18.47 32.95
CA TYR A 82 -6.10 -17.41 32.48
C TYR A 82 -6.12 -16.26 33.50
N THR A 83 -4.92 -15.84 33.89
CA THR A 83 -4.73 -14.61 34.65
C THR A 83 -5.08 -13.37 33.82
N ASP A 84 -5.33 -12.23 34.46
CA ASP A 84 -5.63 -10.96 33.76
C ASP A 84 -4.53 -10.60 32.76
N ASP A 85 -3.28 -10.83 33.15
CA ASP A 85 -2.09 -10.61 32.34
C ASP A 85 -2.05 -11.51 31.11
N GLU A 86 -2.40 -12.79 31.23
CA GLU A 86 -2.44 -13.72 30.11
C GLU A 86 -3.57 -13.39 29.12
N VAL A 87 -4.74 -13.01 29.62
CA VAL A 87 -5.83 -12.54 28.76
C VAL A 87 -5.43 -11.28 28.01
N MET A 88 -4.76 -10.34 28.69
CA MET A 88 -4.27 -9.11 28.08
C MET A 88 -3.22 -9.41 27.00
N GLU A 89 -2.26 -10.29 27.27
CA GLU A 89 -1.23 -10.73 26.32
C GLU A 89 -1.87 -11.36 25.06
N LEU A 90 -2.82 -12.28 25.25
CA LEU A 90 -3.53 -12.94 24.15
C LEU A 90 -4.28 -11.93 23.28
N ASN A 91 -5.00 -11.00 23.88
CA ASN A 91 -5.73 -9.96 23.16
C ASN A 91 -4.80 -9.06 22.34
N LEU A 92 -3.67 -8.63 22.92
CA LEU A 92 -2.69 -7.81 22.20
C LEU A 92 -2.06 -8.59 21.04
N SER A 93 -1.68 -9.84 21.27
CA SER A 93 -1.10 -10.72 20.26
C SER A 93 -2.06 -10.97 19.09
N GLU A 94 -3.35 -11.23 19.35
CA GLU A 94 -4.35 -11.42 18.31
C GLU A 94 -4.55 -10.14 17.50
N ASN A 95 -4.63 -8.99 18.18
CA ASN A 95 -4.82 -7.70 17.53
C ASN A 95 -3.67 -7.36 16.57
N ILE A 96 -2.41 -7.68 16.90
CA ILE A 96 -1.24 -7.45 16.02
C ILE A 96 -1.37 -8.16 14.65
N HIS A 97 -2.04 -9.32 14.61
CA HIS A 97 -2.19 -10.12 13.39
C HIS A 97 -3.27 -9.59 12.44
N ARG A 98 -4.00 -8.55 12.83
CA ARG A 98 -4.98 -7.91 11.96
C ARG A 98 -4.35 -7.35 10.68
N GLU A 99 -5.00 -7.60 9.55
CA GLU A 99 -4.53 -7.14 8.24
C GLU A 99 -4.78 -5.65 8.01
N ASP A 100 -5.82 -5.10 8.64
CA ASP A 100 -6.26 -3.71 8.53
C ASP A 100 -5.49 -2.75 9.44
N LEU A 101 -4.56 -3.24 10.27
CA LEU A 101 -3.66 -2.38 11.03
C LEU A 101 -2.48 -1.90 10.18
N SER A 102 -2.12 -0.63 10.36
CA SER A 102 -0.88 -0.04 9.87
C SER A 102 0.33 -0.58 10.64
N ALA A 103 1.52 -0.45 10.03
CA ALA A 103 2.78 -0.79 10.68
C ALA A 103 3.01 0.01 11.98
N ALA A 104 2.50 1.24 12.03
CA ALA A 104 2.57 2.09 13.22
C ALA A 104 1.74 1.52 14.38
N GLU A 105 0.49 1.14 14.11
CA GLU A 105 -0.40 0.54 15.12
C GLU A 105 0.15 -0.80 15.62
N LYS A 106 0.66 -1.64 14.72
CA LYS A 106 1.35 -2.89 15.10
C LYS A 106 2.56 -2.62 15.99
N GLY A 107 3.37 -1.62 15.66
CA GLY A 107 4.51 -1.19 16.48
C GLY A 107 4.09 -0.75 17.89
N ASN A 108 3.02 0.04 18.01
CA ASN A 108 2.47 0.47 19.29
C ASN A 108 1.99 -0.71 20.16
N LEU A 109 1.34 -1.70 19.56
CA LEU A 109 0.93 -2.93 20.25
C LEU A 109 2.15 -3.77 20.68
N CYS A 110 3.17 -3.90 19.82
CA CYS A 110 4.42 -4.57 20.16
C CYS A 110 5.13 -3.90 21.34
N ARG A 111 5.21 -2.56 21.36
CA ARG A 111 5.80 -1.82 22.49
C ARG A 111 5.05 -2.10 23.78
N LYS A 112 3.71 -2.06 23.73
CA LYS A 112 2.86 -2.38 24.88
C LYS A 112 3.09 -3.79 25.41
N LEU A 113 3.36 -4.78 24.54
CA LEU A 113 3.74 -6.14 24.96
C LEU A 113 5.11 -6.18 25.65
N LEU A 114 6.11 -5.50 25.10
CA LEU A 114 7.46 -5.43 25.69
C LEU A 114 7.44 -4.75 27.07
N GLU A 115 6.67 -3.67 27.22
CA GLU A 115 6.55 -2.92 28.48
C GLU A 115 5.78 -3.67 29.56
N LYS A 116 4.69 -4.36 29.19
CA LYS A 116 3.84 -5.05 30.18
C LYS A 116 4.33 -6.44 30.55
N PHE A 117 5.05 -7.12 29.67
CA PHE A 117 5.51 -8.47 29.91
C PHE A 117 7.03 -8.62 29.71
N PRO A 118 7.87 -7.82 30.38
CA PRO A 118 9.32 -7.83 30.18
C PRO A 118 9.96 -9.18 30.54
N SER A 119 9.40 -9.91 31.51
CA SER A 119 9.87 -11.26 31.87
C SER A 119 9.56 -12.31 30.80
N LYS A 120 8.45 -12.15 30.06
CA LYS A 120 8.08 -13.03 28.93
C LYS A 120 8.79 -12.64 27.64
N TYR A 121 9.01 -11.34 27.46
CA TYR A 121 9.64 -10.75 26.29
C TYR A 121 10.90 -9.95 26.64
N PRO A 122 11.96 -10.60 27.15
CA PRO A 122 13.17 -9.91 27.59
C PRO A 122 13.93 -9.25 26.44
N THR A 123 13.69 -9.69 25.20
CA THR A 123 14.32 -9.15 23.99
C THR A 123 13.31 -8.99 22.87
N GLN A 124 13.56 -8.07 21.93
CA GLN A 124 12.73 -7.95 20.74
C GLN A 124 12.68 -9.26 19.94
N THR A 125 13.80 -9.99 19.84
CA THR A 125 13.85 -11.31 19.18
C THR A 125 12.89 -12.33 19.81
N SER A 126 12.72 -12.31 21.14
CA SER A 126 11.77 -13.20 21.82
C SER A 126 10.32 -12.90 21.43
N LEU A 127 9.96 -11.61 21.30
CA LEU A 127 8.64 -11.19 20.84
C LEU A 127 8.44 -11.50 19.35
N ALA A 128 9.44 -11.24 18.50
CA ALA A 128 9.36 -11.55 17.07
C ALA A 128 9.10 -13.04 16.83
N LYS A 129 9.82 -13.91 17.55
CA LYS A 129 9.61 -15.37 17.52
C LYS A 129 8.21 -15.75 17.97
N LYS A 130 7.69 -15.14 19.05
CA LYS A 130 6.33 -15.40 19.55
C LYS A 130 5.26 -14.99 18.53
N LEU A 131 5.47 -13.88 17.84
CA LEU A 131 4.56 -13.36 16.81
C LEU A 131 4.74 -14.04 15.44
N GLY A 132 5.72 -14.93 15.26
CA GLY A 132 5.98 -15.60 13.99
C GLY A 132 6.44 -14.65 12.87
N ILE A 133 7.11 -13.54 13.22
CA ILE A 133 7.64 -12.55 12.27
C ILE A 133 9.16 -12.46 12.36
N SER A 134 9.79 -11.82 11.37
CA SER A 134 11.23 -11.58 11.41
C SER A 134 11.60 -10.46 12.39
N ASP A 135 12.78 -10.56 13.00
CA ASP A 135 13.36 -9.50 13.84
C ASP A 135 13.42 -8.15 13.09
N ARG A 136 13.69 -8.20 11.77
CA ARG A 136 13.67 -7.03 10.91
C ARG A 136 12.28 -6.38 10.86
N THR A 137 11.23 -7.18 10.67
CA THR A 137 9.84 -6.69 10.61
C THR A 137 9.44 -6.04 11.92
N LEU A 138 9.75 -6.69 13.05
CA LEU A 138 9.47 -6.13 14.38
C LEU A 138 10.20 -4.78 14.58
N ASN A 139 11.49 -4.71 14.24
CA ASN A 139 12.26 -3.47 14.31
C ASN A 139 11.68 -2.36 13.43
N GLU A 140 11.23 -2.69 12.21
CA GLU A 140 10.58 -1.73 11.31
C GLU A 140 9.27 -1.20 11.92
N TRP A 141 8.42 -2.06 12.48
CA TRP A 141 7.18 -1.64 13.16
C TRP A 141 7.44 -0.75 14.37
N LEU A 142 8.38 -1.16 15.24
CA LEU A 142 8.79 -0.36 16.39
C LEU A 142 9.30 1.03 15.94
N SER A 143 10.23 1.07 14.98
CA SER A 143 10.79 2.32 14.45
C SER A 143 9.70 3.23 13.86
N VAL A 144 8.70 2.67 13.20
CA VAL A 144 7.59 3.44 12.62
C VAL A 144 6.74 4.05 13.73
N SER A 145 6.48 3.28 14.78
CA SER A 145 5.69 3.74 15.91
C SER A 145 6.41 4.75 16.82
N ASP A 146 7.71 4.96 16.62
CA ASP A 146 8.47 6.06 17.24
C ASP A 146 8.36 7.38 16.45
N LEU A 147 7.79 7.35 15.24
CA LEU A 147 7.57 8.55 14.44
C LEU A 147 6.44 9.40 15.01
N SER A 148 6.38 10.69 14.66
CA SER A 148 5.31 11.57 15.11
C SER A 148 3.92 11.09 14.66
N ASP A 149 2.89 11.41 15.44
CA ASP A 149 1.50 11.03 15.13
C ASP A 149 1.05 11.50 13.74
N LYS A 150 1.53 12.67 13.29
CA LYS A 150 1.29 13.20 11.94
C LYS A 150 1.78 12.22 10.87
N ILE A 151 2.98 11.65 11.05
CA ILE A 151 3.53 10.66 10.13
C ILE A 151 2.78 9.33 10.25
N GLN A 152 2.53 8.85 11.47
CA GLN A 152 1.83 7.58 11.69
C GLN A 152 0.46 7.56 10.99
N ARG A 153 -0.30 8.66 11.05
CA ARG A 153 -1.61 8.81 10.37
C ARG A 153 -1.53 8.71 8.85
N ARG A 154 -0.38 9.01 8.24
CA ARG A 154 -0.18 8.90 6.78
C ARG A 154 0.25 7.51 6.34
N ILE A 155 0.56 6.60 7.26
CA ILE A 155 0.97 5.25 6.90
C ILE A 155 -0.26 4.42 6.54
N ALA A 156 -0.17 3.74 5.41
CA ALA A 156 -1.25 2.88 4.94
C ALA A 156 -1.42 1.62 5.82
N PRO A 157 -2.67 1.20 6.10
CA PRO A 157 -2.96 -0.09 6.68
C PRO A 157 -2.59 -1.22 5.71
N GLY A 158 -2.03 -2.33 6.21
CA GLY A 158 -1.79 -3.54 5.41
C GLY A 158 -0.86 -3.42 4.19
N ALA A 159 -0.30 -2.24 3.90
CA ALA A 159 0.37 -1.99 2.63
C ALA A 159 1.71 -2.72 2.54
N LYS A 160 1.72 -3.83 1.80
CA LYS A 160 2.90 -4.31 1.08
C LYS A 160 3.02 -3.52 -0.23
N ARG A 161 4.27 -3.32 -0.69
CA ARG A 161 4.64 -2.55 -1.90
C ARG A 161 3.63 -2.75 -3.06
N GLY A 162 3.04 -1.66 -3.56
CA GLY A 162 2.33 -1.62 -4.85
C GLY A 162 0.88 -1.12 -4.83
N ALA A 163 0.22 -1.08 -3.67
CA ALA A 163 -1.17 -0.65 -3.54
C ALA A 163 -1.37 0.28 -2.33
N VAL A 164 -0.68 1.42 -2.34
CA VAL A 164 -0.85 2.45 -1.29
C VAL A 164 -2.09 3.29 -1.62
N PRO A 165 -3.08 3.39 -0.71
CA PRO A 165 -4.28 4.20 -0.93
C PRO A 165 -3.97 5.68 -1.18
N GLU A 166 -4.94 6.41 -1.71
CA GLU A 166 -4.85 7.86 -1.85
C GLU A 166 -4.69 8.53 -0.48
N GLY A 167 -3.89 9.60 -0.40
CA GLY A 167 -3.58 10.28 0.87
C GLY A 167 -2.69 9.51 1.85
N LYS A 168 -2.07 8.38 1.44
CA LYS A 168 -1.22 7.53 2.29
C LYS A 168 0.17 7.28 1.68
N VAL A 169 1.09 6.79 2.52
CA VAL A 169 2.42 6.31 2.14
C VAL A 169 2.68 4.91 2.68
N ASP A 170 3.57 4.17 2.03
CA ASP A 170 4.10 2.94 2.61
C ASP A 170 5.05 3.24 3.77
N TYR A 171 5.08 2.36 4.77
CA TYR A 171 5.88 2.57 5.98
C TYR A 171 7.40 2.61 5.69
N SER A 172 7.88 1.94 4.63
CA SER A 172 9.30 1.92 4.29
C SER A 172 9.77 3.27 3.72
N THR A 173 8.90 3.93 2.95
CA THR A 173 9.10 5.31 2.49
C THR A 173 9.10 6.29 3.67
N ALA A 174 8.14 6.16 4.59
CA ALA A 174 8.09 6.98 5.80
C ALA A 174 9.37 6.86 6.64
N LEU A 175 9.82 5.63 6.93
CA LEU A 175 11.08 5.38 7.65
C LEU A 175 12.29 5.97 6.92
N ARG A 176 12.37 5.82 5.60
CA ARG A 176 13.48 6.35 4.83
C ARG A 176 13.54 7.88 4.91
N ILE A 177 12.40 8.56 4.79
CA ILE A 177 12.33 10.01 4.89
C ILE A 177 12.70 10.48 6.29
N ALA A 178 12.13 9.86 7.33
CA ALA A 178 12.42 10.18 8.73
C ALA A 178 13.89 9.95 9.10
N ARG A 179 14.55 8.94 8.52
CA ARG A 179 16.00 8.71 8.71
C ARG A 179 16.87 9.74 8.00
N GLN A 180 16.40 10.31 6.89
CA GLN A 180 17.14 11.30 6.11
C GLN A 180 16.95 12.72 6.64
N ILE A 181 15.73 13.07 7.03
CA ILE A 181 15.34 14.39 7.51
C ILE A 181 15.22 14.32 9.04
N LYS A 182 16.25 14.80 9.75
CA LYS A 182 16.31 14.74 11.22
C LYS A 182 15.29 15.61 11.93
N GLU A 183 14.74 16.61 11.25
CA GLU A 183 13.71 17.51 11.78
C GLU A 183 12.32 16.87 11.60
N PRO A 184 11.63 16.47 12.71
CA PRO A 184 10.40 15.67 12.61
C PRO A 184 9.24 16.38 11.91
N GLU A 185 9.07 17.68 12.15
CA GLU A 185 8.01 18.48 11.51
C GLU A 185 8.23 18.59 10.00
N LYS A 186 9.48 18.83 9.58
CA LYS A 186 9.82 18.89 8.16
C LYS A 186 9.70 17.54 7.46
N ALA A 187 10.06 16.45 8.16
CA ALA A 187 9.84 15.10 7.66
C ALA A 187 8.34 14.80 7.47
N ALA A 188 7.49 15.24 8.41
CA ALA A 188 6.05 15.10 8.32
C ALA A 188 5.47 15.89 7.13
N GLU A 189 5.91 17.13 6.92
CA GLU A 189 5.51 17.95 5.77
C GLU A 189 5.88 17.28 4.43
N VAL A 190 7.09 16.71 4.32
CA VAL A 190 7.49 15.96 3.11
C VAL A 190 6.62 14.74 2.88
N ILE A 191 6.31 13.98 3.94
CA ILE A 191 5.46 12.78 3.85
C ILE A 191 4.04 13.16 3.44
N GLU A 192 3.51 14.26 3.96
CA GLU A 192 2.21 14.84 3.59
C GLU A 192 2.12 15.09 2.08
N HIS A 193 3.06 15.88 1.54
CA HIS A 193 3.08 16.18 0.11
C HIS A 193 3.24 14.93 -0.79
N ILE A 194 3.96 13.89 -0.33
CA ILE A 194 4.05 12.62 -1.08
C ILE A 194 2.72 11.89 -1.06
N ALA A 195 2.07 11.86 0.10
CA ALA A 195 0.80 11.17 0.30
C ALA A 195 -0.33 11.79 -0.53
N GLU A 196 -0.33 13.11 -0.70
CA GLU A 196 -1.34 13.84 -1.47
C GLU A 196 -1.13 13.77 -2.99
N ARG A 197 0.11 13.66 -3.46
CA ARG A 197 0.44 13.81 -4.91
C ARG A 197 0.80 12.51 -5.63
N HIS A 198 0.89 11.37 -4.93
CA HIS A 198 1.25 10.06 -5.47
C HIS A 198 2.44 10.09 -6.43
N ILE A 199 3.51 10.78 -6.03
CA ILE A 199 4.67 10.95 -6.91
C ILE A 199 5.46 9.64 -7.06
N PRO A 200 6.09 9.39 -8.22
CA PRO A 200 6.95 8.22 -8.40
C PRO A 200 8.07 8.13 -7.34
N GLN A 201 8.39 6.91 -6.89
CA GLN A 201 9.36 6.66 -5.81
C GLN A 201 10.77 7.25 -6.04
N ARG A 202 11.16 7.41 -7.30
CA ARG A 202 12.41 8.09 -7.71
C ARG A 202 12.41 9.57 -7.35
N LEU A 203 11.25 10.23 -7.44
CA LEU A 203 11.11 11.65 -7.10
C LEU A 203 11.06 11.84 -5.60
N VAL A 204 10.38 10.97 -4.85
CA VAL A 204 10.42 10.94 -3.38
C VAL A 204 11.86 11.01 -2.85
N THR A 205 12.73 10.18 -3.41
CA THR A 205 14.14 10.12 -2.99
C THR A 205 14.91 11.40 -3.34
N ARG A 206 14.60 12.05 -4.47
CA ARG A 206 15.21 13.33 -4.86
C ARG A 206 14.72 14.48 -3.96
N VAL A 207 13.42 14.54 -3.70
CA VAL A 207 12.82 15.52 -2.78
C VAL A 207 13.49 15.43 -1.42
N ALA A 208 13.54 14.24 -0.80
CA ALA A 208 14.14 14.08 0.52
C ALA A 208 15.59 14.56 0.57
N LYS A 209 16.41 14.22 -0.46
CA LYS A 209 17.78 14.72 -0.58
C LYS A 209 17.85 16.24 -0.71
N GLN A 210 16.95 16.82 -1.50
CA GLN A 210 16.93 18.26 -1.74
C GLN A 210 16.50 19.04 -0.50
N VAL A 211 15.57 18.51 0.30
CA VAL A 211 15.16 19.07 1.59
C VAL A 211 16.30 19.09 2.59
N VAL A 212 17.11 18.02 2.64
CA VAL A 212 18.32 17.97 3.48
C VAL A 212 19.36 19.00 3.02
N ARG A 213 19.51 19.21 1.70
CA ARG A 213 20.47 20.17 1.14
C ARG A 213 20.06 21.62 1.36
N GLU A 214 18.76 21.91 1.33
CA GLU A 214 18.20 23.26 1.40
C GLU A 214 17.16 23.38 2.53
N PRO A 215 17.56 23.21 3.82
CA PRO A 215 16.63 23.10 4.94
C PRO A 215 15.86 24.40 5.24
N GLN A 216 16.33 25.54 4.78
CA GLN A 216 15.67 26.84 4.90
C GLN A 216 14.56 27.07 3.87
N LYS A 217 14.49 26.29 2.79
CA LYS A 217 13.44 26.48 1.78
C LYS A 217 12.14 25.76 2.18
N PRO A 218 10.98 26.35 1.83
CA PRO A 218 9.69 25.68 1.97
C PRO A 218 9.67 24.36 1.20
N VAL A 219 9.06 23.33 1.78
CA VAL A 219 9.01 22.01 1.18
C VAL A 219 8.27 22.05 -0.15
N GLU A 220 7.16 22.78 -0.24
CA GLU A 220 6.39 22.97 -1.48
C GLU A 220 7.26 23.46 -2.65
N GLN A 221 8.12 24.47 -2.42
CA GLN A 221 9.00 24.98 -3.47
C GLN A 221 10.02 23.93 -3.92
N ILE A 222 10.54 23.12 -2.98
CA ILE A 222 11.45 22.02 -3.29
C ILE A 222 10.72 20.95 -4.11
N PHE A 223 9.49 20.59 -3.74
CA PHE A 223 8.68 19.64 -4.49
C PHE A 223 8.44 20.13 -5.91
N GLN A 224 7.96 21.35 -6.07
CA GLN A 224 7.65 21.93 -7.37
C GLN A 224 8.89 21.93 -8.27
N LYS A 225 10.02 22.41 -7.74
CA LYS A 225 11.30 22.39 -8.45
C LYS A 225 11.73 20.99 -8.86
N VAL A 226 11.66 20.01 -7.94
CA VAL A 226 12.06 18.62 -8.23
C VAL A 226 11.15 17.99 -9.29
N ILE A 227 9.86 18.30 -9.28
CA ILE A 227 8.90 17.81 -10.27
C ILE A 227 9.14 18.50 -11.62
N GLU A 228 9.35 19.80 -11.66
CA GLU A 228 9.64 20.56 -12.89
C GLU A 228 10.95 20.10 -13.55
N GLU A 229 12.02 19.95 -12.77
CA GLU A 229 13.33 19.49 -13.24
C GLU A 229 13.38 17.98 -13.52
N ALA A 230 12.35 17.21 -13.12
CA ALA A 230 12.32 15.78 -13.37
C ALA A 230 12.15 15.51 -14.88
N PRO A 231 13.06 14.73 -15.50
CA PRO A 231 12.93 14.42 -16.91
C PRO A 231 11.62 13.67 -17.15
N ILE A 232 10.89 14.12 -18.17
CA ILE A 232 9.73 13.40 -18.70
C ILE A 232 10.25 12.12 -19.34
N LEU A 233 9.64 11.00 -18.96
CA LEU A 233 10.05 9.68 -19.44
C LEU A 233 8.99 9.14 -20.39
N LEU A 234 9.41 8.65 -21.55
CA LEU A 234 8.56 7.86 -22.44
C LEU A 234 9.05 6.40 -22.42
N PRO A 235 8.30 5.47 -21.78
CA PRO A 235 8.72 4.08 -21.72
C PRO A 235 8.43 3.36 -23.04
N PHE A 236 9.42 2.63 -23.55
CA PHE A 236 9.36 1.86 -24.79
C PHE A 236 9.76 0.41 -24.52
N SER A 237 9.43 -0.50 -25.44
CA SER A 237 9.96 -1.86 -25.44
C SER A 237 11.30 -1.89 -26.19
N LYS A 238 12.08 -2.97 -26.04
CA LYS A 238 13.33 -3.12 -26.79
C LYS A 238 13.12 -3.03 -28.32
N PRO A 239 12.12 -3.70 -28.93
CA PRO A 239 11.81 -3.51 -30.35
C PRO A 239 11.47 -2.07 -30.73
N HIS A 240 10.73 -1.34 -29.88
CA HIS A 240 10.45 0.07 -30.13
C HIS A 240 11.71 0.93 -30.08
N ALA A 241 12.65 0.64 -29.18
CA ALA A 241 13.91 1.37 -29.11
C ALA A 241 14.71 1.22 -30.41
N ASP A 242 14.83 0.00 -30.93
CA ASP A 242 15.55 -0.25 -32.19
C ASP A 242 14.86 0.45 -33.38
N ALA A 243 13.52 0.45 -33.42
CA ALA A 243 12.75 1.16 -34.44
C ALA A 243 12.86 2.70 -34.35
N ILE A 244 12.99 3.26 -33.13
CA ILE A 244 13.21 4.70 -32.94
C ILE A 244 14.61 5.09 -33.42
N LEU A 245 15.63 4.31 -33.07
CA LEU A 245 17.01 4.55 -33.49
C LEU A 245 17.17 4.44 -35.02
N ALA A 246 16.41 3.56 -35.67
CA ALA A 246 16.36 3.45 -37.12
C ALA A 246 15.50 4.54 -37.81
N GLY A 247 14.89 5.47 -37.05
CA GLY A 247 14.01 6.52 -37.58
C GLY A 247 12.65 6.03 -38.10
N ILE A 248 12.32 4.76 -37.87
CA ILE A 248 11.07 4.13 -38.31
C ILE A 248 9.91 4.58 -37.41
N LYS A 249 10.11 4.50 -36.09
CA LYS A 249 9.10 4.89 -35.10
C LYS A 249 9.30 6.36 -34.72
N THR A 250 8.32 7.20 -35.06
CA THR A 250 8.30 8.65 -34.81
C THR A 250 7.04 9.10 -34.05
N GLN A 251 6.20 8.15 -33.68
CA GLN A 251 4.94 8.37 -32.97
C GLN A 251 4.73 7.31 -31.89
N THR A 252 4.06 7.69 -30.80
CA THR A 252 3.54 6.77 -29.79
C THR A 252 2.13 7.15 -29.36
N SER A 253 1.29 6.14 -29.17
CA SER A 253 -0.10 6.28 -28.74
C SER A 253 -0.29 5.73 -27.33
N ARG A 254 -0.94 6.50 -26.44
CA ARG A 254 -1.17 6.11 -25.03
C ARG A 254 -2.55 6.56 -24.54
N LYS A 255 -3.13 5.81 -23.59
CA LYS A 255 -4.40 6.18 -22.95
C LYS A 255 -4.27 7.42 -22.06
N ALA A 256 -3.12 7.61 -21.41
CA ALA A 256 -2.81 8.74 -20.55
C ALA A 256 -1.56 9.50 -21.04
N LYS A 257 -1.49 10.78 -20.69
CA LYS A 257 -0.41 11.71 -21.07
C LYS A 257 0.14 12.38 -19.81
N ASP A 258 1.46 12.52 -19.71
CA ASP A 258 2.09 13.44 -18.75
C ASP A 258 1.70 14.87 -19.13
N PRO A 259 1.07 15.68 -18.26
CA PRO A 259 0.62 17.04 -18.58
C PRO A 259 1.73 17.95 -19.11
N ARG A 260 2.98 17.70 -18.72
CA ARG A 260 4.17 18.45 -19.13
C ARG A 260 4.62 18.14 -20.56
N LEU A 261 4.07 17.08 -21.17
CA LEU A 261 4.42 16.65 -22.52
C LEU A 261 3.81 17.61 -23.55
N GLN A 262 4.57 18.58 -24.04
CA GLN A 262 4.12 19.58 -25.01
C GLN A 262 5.11 19.64 -26.19
N PRO A 263 4.69 20.14 -27.37
CA PRO A 263 5.62 20.41 -28.47
C PRO A 263 6.82 21.26 -28.02
N GLY A 264 8.02 20.91 -28.49
CA GLY A 264 9.29 21.53 -28.13
C GLY A 264 9.96 20.96 -26.88
N VAL A 265 9.29 20.10 -26.10
CA VAL A 265 9.88 19.51 -24.89
C VAL A 265 10.74 18.29 -25.25
N THR A 266 11.95 18.23 -24.69
CA THR A 266 12.82 17.05 -24.75
C THR A 266 12.46 16.04 -23.67
N VAL A 267 12.30 14.77 -24.06
CA VAL A 267 11.94 13.65 -23.19
C VAL A 267 12.95 12.53 -23.31
N ARG A 268 13.10 11.74 -22.23
CA ARG A 268 13.99 10.58 -22.21
C ARG A 268 13.24 9.33 -22.64
N ALA A 269 13.69 8.70 -23.71
CA ALA A 269 13.16 7.41 -24.16
C ALA A 269 13.74 6.28 -23.29
N GLN A 270 12.88 5.39 -22.77
CA GLN A 270 13.27 4.41 -21.76
C GLN A 270 12.88 2.96 -22.10
N VAL A 271 13.88 2.11 -22.26
CA VAL A 271 13.87 0.71 -21.78
C VAL A 271 14.82 0.69 -20.58
N THR A 272 16.08 0.94 -20.87
CA THR A 272 17.00 1.82 -20.13
C THR A 272 17.08 3.16 -20.89
N HIS A 273 17.53 4.26 -20.29
CA HIS A 273 17.61 5.56 -21.01
C HIS A 273 18.57 5.44 -22.20
N PHE A 274 18.03 5.40 -23.44
CA PHE A 274 18.81 5.12 -24.65
C PHE A 274 18.87 6.30 -25.63
N ALA A 275 17.92 7.23 -25.55
CA ALA A 275 17.88 8.41 -26.39
C ALA A 275 17.09 9.56 -25.75
N ASP A 276 17.37 10.77 -26.21
CA ASP A 276 16.55 11.96 -25.97
C ASP A 276 15.76 12.27 -27.24
N LEU A 277 14.46 12.52 -27.06
CA LEU A 277 13.51 12.78 -28.13
C LEU A 277 12.90 14.17 -27.93
N GLU A 278 12.80 14.97 -28.97
CA GLU A 278 12.03 16.21 -28.93
C GLU A 278 10.60 15.92 -29.40
N VAL A 279 9.64 16.29 -28.57
CA VAL A 279 8.22 16.17 -28.90
C VAL A 279 7.90 17.22 -29.94
N THR A 280 7.40 16.80 -31.10
CA THR A 280 7.06 17.71 -32.20
C THR A 280 5.58 18.06 -32.21
N ASP A 281 4.72 17.16 -31.73
CA ASP A 281 3.27 17.37 -31.71
C ASP A 281 2.60 16.47 -30.67
N VAL A 282 1.51 16.95 -30.06
CA VAL A 282 0.71 16.18 -29.10
C VAL A 282 -0.77 16.50 -29.24
N TYR A 283 -1.57 15.51 -29.62
CA TYR A 283 -3.02 15.68 -29.83
C TYR A 283 -3.79 14.41 -29.48
N ARG A 284 -5.13 14.49 -29.46
CA ARG A 284 -6.01 13.34 -29.25
C ARG A 284 -6.55 12.84 -30.59
N LYS A 285 -6.63 11.52 -30.75
CA LYS A 285 -7.23 10.88 -31.92
C LYS A 285 -8.04 9.65 -31.47
N LYS A 286 -9.19 9.40 -32.09
CA LYS A 286 -9.92 8.14 -31.86
C LYS A 286 -9.19 7.01 -32.57
N LEU A 287 -9.16 5.83 -31.95
CA LEU A 287 -8.57 4.65 -32.58
C LEU A 287 -9.25 4.33 -33.91
N GLY A 288 -10.56 4.53 -34.03
CA GLY A 288 -11.30 4.33 -35.28
C GLY A 288 -10.82 5.18 -36.46
N ASP A 289 -10.18 6.32 -36.18
CA ASP A 289 -9.69 7.25 -37.20
C ASP A 289 -8.22 6.98 -37.59
N PHE A 290 -7.56 5.96 -37.00
CA PHE A 290 -6.17 5.62 -37.32
C PHE A 290 -6.05 5.14 -38.76
N ASP A 291 -5.08 5.72 -39.47
CA ASP A 291 -4.79 5.37 -40.85
C ASP A 291 -3.49 4.56 -40.98
N LYS A 292 -3.11 4.27 -42.23
CA LYS A 292 -1.88 3.54 -42.54
C LYS A 292 -0.63 4.31 -42.14
N GLU A 293 -0.66 5.64 -42.19
CA GLU A 293 0.49 6.48 -41.86
C GLU A 293 0.71 6.53 -40.35
N ASP A 294 -0.36 6.54 -39.54
CA ASP A 294 -0.24 6.36 -38.09
C ASP A 294 0.42 5.04 -37.73
N ALA A 295 -0.06 3.93 -38.32
CA ALA A 295 0.51 2.60 -38.08
C ALA A 295 1.98 2.52 -38.50
N ARG A 296 2.35 3.17 -39.62
CA ARG A 296 3.73 3.29 -40.07
C ARG A 296 4.59 4.06 -39.07
N ARG A 297 4.10 5.20 -38.54
CA ARG A 297 4.85 6.01 -37.56
C ARG A 297 4.97 5.35 -36.18
N GLU A 298 4.07 4.43 -35.85
CA GLU A 298 4.11 3.65 -34.61
C GLU A 298 5.20 2.56 -34.60
N GLY A 299 5.78 2.22 -35.75
CA GLY A 299 6.86 1.21 -35.80
C GLY A 299 7.02 0.47 -37.12
N GLY A 300 6.56 1.06 -38.22
CA GLY A 300 6.59 0.45 -39.55
C GLY A 300 5.50 -0.60 -39.77
N TYR A 301 4.41 -0.54 -39.01
CA TYR A 301 3.34 -1.52 -39.06
C TYR A 301 2.33 -1.23 -40.18
N THR A 302 1.67 -2.29 -40.66
CA THR A 302 0.35 -2.15 -41.26
C THR A 302 -0.70 -1.84 -40.19
N LEU A 303 -1.87 -1.32 -40.57
CA LEU A 303 -2.93 -1.00 -39.61
C LEU A 303 -3.37 -2.24 -38.81
N ASP A 304 -3.48 -3.40 -39.45
CA ASP A 304 -3.87 -4.64 -38.76
C ASP A 304 -2.77 -5.16 -37.83
N GLN A 305 -1.50 -5.05 -38.22
CA GLN A 305 -0.37 -5.34 -37.31
C GLN A 305 -0.37 -4.41 -36.09
N PHE A 306 -0.66 -3.13 -36.29
CA PHE A 306 -0.74 -2.18 -35.19
C PHE A 306 -1.89 -2.51 -34.22
N LYS A 307 -3.06 -2.95 -34.72
CA LYS A 307 -4.17 -3.41 -33.87
C LYS A 307 -3.75 -4.59 -32.98
N GLU A 308 -2.97 -5.53 -33.51
CA GLU A 308 -2.44 -6.66 -32.71
C GLU A 308 -1.43 -6.20 -31.65
N VAL A 309 -0.57 -5.23 -31.98
CA VAL A 309 0.35 -4.61 -31.00
C VAL A 309 -0.42 -3.86 -29.92
N TRP A 310 -1.44 -3.09 -30.31
CA TRP A 310 -2.34 -2.39 -29.40
C TRP A 310 -3.01 -3.37 -28.44
N LYS A 311 -3.56 -4.47 -28.97
CA LYS A 311 -4.22 -5.52 -28.19
C LYS A 311 -3.33 -6.07 -27.08
N LYS A 312 -2.06 -6.34 -27.39
CA LYS A 312 -1.07 -6.85 -26.42
C LYS A 312 -0.71 -5.84 -25.33
N LEU A 313 -0.70 -4.54 -25.64
CA LEU A 313 -0.24 -3.50 -24.71
C LEU A 313 -1.36 -2.84 -23.91
N HIS A 314 -2.56 -2.75 -24.49
CA HIS A 314 -3.63 -1.86 -24.03
C HIS A 314 -5.00 -2.54 -23.95
N GLY A 315 -5.09 -3.83 -24.31
CA GLY A 315 -6.34 -4.59 -24.37
C GLY A 315 -7.08 -4.39 -25.70
N GLU A 316 -8.31 -4.89 -25.78
CA GLU A 316 -9.08 -4.94 -27.02
C GLU A 316 -9.19 -3.58 -27.75
N TRP A 317 -9.17 -3.64 -29.08
CA TRP A 317 -9.30 -2.46 -29.91
C TRP A 317 -10.74 -1.91 -29.86
N ASN A 318 -10.91 -0.71 -29.34
CA ASN A 318 -12.18 -0.01 -29.32
C ASN A 318 -12.11 1.24 -30.24
N PRO A 319 -12.78 1.24 -31.41
CA PRO A 319 -12.75 2.38 -32.33
C PRO A 319 -13.20 3.72 -31.72
N ASN A 320 -14.03 3.69 -30.68
CA ASN A 320 -14.52 4.89 -29.99
C ASN A 320 -13.56 5.42 -28.92
N GLU A 321 -12.53 4.65 -28.54
CA GLU A 321 -11.53 5.06 -27.55
C GLU A 321 -10.64 6.17 -28.12
N SER A 322 -10.50 7.26 -27.35
CA SER A 322 -9.67 8.41 -27.73
C SER A 322 -8.35 8.39 -26.98
N VAL A 323 -7.24 8.35 -27.71
CA VAL A 323 -5.88 8.19 -27.17
C VAL A 323 -5.05 9.44 -27.43
N TYR A 324 -4.00 9.64 -26.64
CA TYR A 324 -3.02 10.70 -26.85
C TYR A 324 -1.95 10.22 -27.81
N ILE A 325 -1.79 10.95 -28.90
CA ILE A 325 -0.73 10.78 -29.88
C ILE A 325 0.40 11.73 -29.52
N THR A 326 1.60 11.20 -29.37
CA THR A 326 2.82 12.00 -29.20
C THR A 326 3.73 11.72 -30.38
N ARG A 327 3.97 12.73 -31.20
CA ARG A 327 4.98 12.70 -32.25
C ARG A 327 6.29 13.24 -31.71
N PHE A 328 7.39 12.68 -32.18
CA PHE A 328 8.71 13.04 -31.71
C PHE A 328 9.77 12.85 -32.79
N ARG A 329 10.89 13.53 -32.63
CA ARG A 329 12.11 13.32 -33.41
C ARG A 329 13.26 12.94 -32.48
N LEU A 330 14.14 12.07 -32.97
CA LEU A 330 15.37 11.71 -32.26
C LEU A 330 16.31 12.93 -32.25
N VAL A 331 16.77 13.32 -31.06
CA VAL A 331 17.71 14.45 -30.88
C VAL A 331 19.10 13.94 -30.55
N ARG A 332 19.18 12.97 -29.64
CA ARG A 332 20.47 12.45 -29.15
C ARG A 332 20.36 10.98 -28.83
N VAL A 333 21.38 10.22 -29.21
CA VAL A 333 21.57 8.83 -28.79
C VAL A 333 22.49 8.82 -27.57
N VAL A 334 22.13 8.10 -26.52
CA VAL A 334 22.95 8.01 -25.31
C VAL A 334 24.20 7.20 -25.62
N GLY A 335 25.38 7.81 -25.44
CA GLY A 335 26.68 7.17 -25.67
C GLY A 335 27.37 7.57 -26.99
N GLU A 336 26.68 8.27 -27.88
CA GLU A 336 27.30 8.89 -29.06
C GLU A 336 27.73 10.33 -28.76
N PRO A 337 28.87 10.80 -29.30
CA PRO A 337 29.25 12.21 -29.22
C PRO A 337 28.24 13.07 -29.98
N ASP A 338 27.95 14.27 -29.46
CA ASP A 338 27.03 15.20 -30.13
C ASP A 338 27.55 15.48 -31.54
N SER A 339 26.72 15.25 -32.55
CA SER A 339 27.08 15.53 -33.94
C SER A 339 27.32 17.04 -34.09
N PRO A 340 28.50 17.48 -34.59
CA PRO A 340 28.76 18.91 -34.77
C PRO A 340 27.77 19.46 -35.79
N SER A 341 27.08 20.53 -35.39
CA SER A 341 26.11 21.29 -36.19
C SER A 341 26.75 21.98 -37.39
#